data_AF-A0A2K2RBG8-F1
#
_entry.id   AF-A0A2K2RBG8-F1
#
_cell.length_a   1.000
_cell.length_b   1.000
_cell.length_c   1.000
_cell.angle_alpha   90.00
_cell.angle_beta   90.00
_cell.angle_gamma   90.00
#
_symmetry.space_group_name_H-M   'P 1'
#
loop_
_entity.id
_entity.type
_entity.pdbx_description
1 polymer ?
#
loop_
_entity_poly.entity_id
_entity_poly.type
_entity_poly.pdbx_seq_one_letter_code
_entity_poly.pdbx_strand_id
1 'polypeptide(L)'
;MALSAKGGGVTATSPWNSDSGVISVYDGSADGDPGKAEYYRQASPDTKRTLWNHSGSGTRVVSGDGSRIIKFQACDENNAAPDDCSGWVAP
;
A
#
# COMPACT_ATOMS: atom_id res chain seq x y z
N MET A 1 9.01 -14.42 -1.67
CA MET A 1 8.77 -13.73 -2.96
C MET A 1 7.96 -12.48 -2.66
N ALA A 2 8.07 -11.41 -3.45
CA ALA A 2 7.23 -10.23 -3.24
C ALA A 2 5.76 -10.56 -3.56
N LEU A 3 4.84 -10.13 -2.69
CA LEU A 3 3.41 -10.18 -2.95
C LEU A 3 2.90 -8.79 -3.33
N SER A 4 1.84 -8.78 -4.13
CA SER A 4 1.17 -7.54 -4.54
C SER A 4 -0.32 -7.62 -4.28
N ALA A 5 -0.89 -6.53 -3.75
CA ALA A 5 -2.32 -6.31 -3.57
C ALA A 5 -2.79 -5.22 -4.55
N LYS A 6 -3.98 -5.35 -5.12
CA LYS A 6 -4.52 -4.42 -6.13
C LYS A 6 -5.97 -4.05 -5.86
N GLY A 7 -6.27 -2.76 -5.71
CA GLY A 7 -7.61 -2.22 -5.44
C GLY A 7 -7.73 -0.83 -6.06
N GLY A 8 -8.85 -0.53 -6.74
CA GLY A 8 -9.09 0.73 -7.45
C GLY A 8 -7.93 1.25 -8.30
N GLY A 9 -7.23 0.37 -9.03
CA GLY A 9 -6.09 0.79 -9.86
C GLY A 9 -4.77 1.05 -9.10
N VAL A 10 -4.78 0.98 -7.77
CA VAL A 10 -3.60 1.09 -6.90
C VAL A 10 -2.98 -0.29 -6.69
N THR A 11 -1.65 -0.36 -6.72
CA THR A 11 -0.88 -1.58 -6.44
C THR A 11 0.05 -1.37 -5.24
N ALA A 12 -0.15 -2.14 -4.17
CA ALA A 12 0.77 -2.22 -3.04
C ALA A 12 1.65 -3.46 -3.17
N THR A 13 2.95 -3.36 -2.90
CA THR A 13 3.90 -4.48 -3.02
C THR A 13 4.82 -4.56 -1.82
N SER A 14 4.89 -5.73 -1.17
CA SER A 14 5.84 -6.04 -0.09
C SER A 14 6.23 -7.54 -0.13
N PRO A 15 7.48 -7.91 0.20
CA PRO A 15 8.68 -7.07 0.35
C PRO A 15 8.98 -6.20 -0.89
N TRP A 16 9.62 -5.05 -0.68
CA TRP A 16 10.10 -4.18 -1.75
C TRP A 16 11.63 -4.06 -1.70
N ASN A 17 12.30 -4.07 -2.86
CA ASN A 17 13.77 -4.08 -2.95
C ASN A 17 14.44 -5.15 -2.06
N SER A 18 13.81 -6.33 -1.95
CA SER A 18 14.24 -7.43 -1.09
C SER A 18 14.20 -7.15 0.42
N ASP A 19 13.59 -6.04 0.86
CA ASP A 19 13.38 -5.73 2.27
C ASP A 19 11.93 -6.05 2.70
N SER A 20 11.80 -6.91 3.70
CA SER A 20 10.53 -7.34 4.30
C SER A 20 9.85 -6.30 5.20
N GLY A 21 10.58 -5.27 5.64
CA GLY A 21 10.06 -4.13 6.39
C GLY A 21 9.51 -3.00 5.52
N VAL A 22 9.69 -3.12 4.21
CA VAL A 22 9.39 -2.09 3.21
C VAL A 22 8.20 -2.49 2.35
N ILE A 23 7.34 -1.51 2.07
CA ILE A 23 6.23 -1.61 1.13
C ILE A 23 6.31 -0.44 0.16
N SER A 24 5.92 -0.68 -1.08
CA SER A 24 5.67 0.39 -2.05
C SER A 24 4.19 0.46 -2.38
N VAL A 25 3.73 1.65 -2.74
CA VAL A 25 2.42 1.87 -3.35
C VAL A 25 2.65 2.56 -4.69
N TYR A 26 2.06 1.98 -5.73
CA TYR A 26 2.02 2.52 -7.09
C TYR A 26 0.58 2.89 -7.38
N ASP A 27 0.39 4.13 -7.80
CA ASP A 27 -0.90 4.60 -8.25
C ASP A 27 -0.95 4.48 -9.77
N GLY A 28 -1.78 3.57 -10.28
CA GLY A 28 -1.98 3.37 -11.70
C GLY A 28 -3.25 4.01 -12.23
N SER A 29 -4.08 4.59 -11.37
CA SER A 29 -5.37 5.17 -11.77
C SER A 29 -5.20 6.62 -12.19
N ALA A 30 -6.00 7.08 -13.15
CA ALA A 30 -5.95 8.44 -13.69
C ALA A 30 -7.26 9.18 -13.40
N ASP A 31 -7.80 8.96 -12.20
CA ASP A 31 -9.00 9.59 -11.63
C ASP A 31 -8.69 10.89 -10.87
N GLY A 32 -7.44 11.04 -10.40
CA GLY A 32 -7.00 12.20 -9.62
C GLY A 32 -7.11 11.99 -8.11
N ASP A 33 -7.56 10.81 -7.68
CA ASP A 33 -7.62 10.43 -6.28
C ASP A 33 -6.27 9.79 -5.85
N PRO A 34 -5.84 9.99 -4.61
CA PRO A 34 -4.54 9.50 -4.17
C PRO A 34 -4.58 8.02 -3.76
N GLY A 35 -3.79 7.18 -4.44
CA GLY A 35 -3.62 5.79 -4.03
C GLY A 35 -2.86 5.62 -2.71
N LYS A 36 -3.26 4.63 -1.90
CA LYS A 36 -2.60 4.30 -0.63
C LYS A 36 -2.35 2.81 -0.40
N ALA A 37 -1.36 2.52 0.42
CA ALA A 37 -1.17 1.21 1.02
C ALA A 37 -1.38 1.31 2.54
N GLU A 38 -2.25 0.47 3.08
CA GLU A 38 -2.37 0.28 4.52
C GLU A 38 -1.64 -0.99 4.94
N TYR A 39 -0.90 -0.96 6.05
CA TYR A 39 -0.05 -2.08 6.45
C TYR A 39 0.22 -2.12 7.96
N TYR A 40 0.62 -3.29 8.43
CA TYR A 40 0.99 -3.56 9.82
C TYR A 40 2.38 -4.18 9.89
N ARG A 41 3.09 -3.93 11.00
CA ARG A 41 4.46 -4.37 11.21
C ARG A 41 4.56 -5.30 12.42
N GLN A 42 5.48 -6.25 12.38
CA GLN A 42 5.67 -7.25 13.43
C GLN A 42 5.95 -6.63 14.82
N ALA A 43 6.73 -5.54 14.90
CA ALA A 43 7.01 -4.86 16.17
C ALA A 43 5.82 -4.01 16.69
N SER A 44 4.80 -3.80 15.86
CA SER A 44 3.60 -3.03 16.20
C SER A 44 2.37 -3.63 15.49
N PRO A 45 1.99 -4.88 15.84
CA PRO A 45 1.05 -5.68 15.06
C PRO A 45 -0.37 -5.12 15.08
N ASP A 46 -0.69 -4.28 16.07
CA ASP A 46 -1.99 -3.63 16.24
C ASP A 46 -2.02 -2.19 15.71
N THR A 47 -0.90 -1.66 15.23
CA THR A 47 -0.81 -0.30 14.69
C THR A 47 -0.96 -0.30 13.18
N LYS A 48 -2.09 0.21 12.69
CA LYS A 48 -2.29 0.46 11.26
C LYS A 48 -1.41 1.63 10.82
N ARG A 49 -0.69 1.44 9.73
CA ARG A 49 0.11 2.49 9.06
C ARG A 49 -0.45 2.71 7.67
N THR A 50 -0.34 3.93 7.18
CA THR A 50 -0.81 4.29 5.84
C THR A 50 0.32 5.01 5.10
N LEU A 51 0.66 4.49 3.92
CA LEU A 51 1.56 5.12 2.96
C LEU A 51 0.73 5.68 1.82
N TRP A 52 0.75 7.00 1.64
CA TRP A 52 -0.01 7.70 0.61
C TRP A 52 0.85 8.08 -0.57
N ASN A 53 0.34 7.87 -1.78
CA ASN A 53 0.91 8.39 -3.00
C ASN A 53 0.15 9.63 -3.47
N HIS A 54 0.56 10.81 -3.01
CA HIS A 54 0.00 12.08 -3.49
C HIS A 54 0.69 12.63 -4.74
N SER A 55 1.65 11.90 -5.32
CA SER A 55 2.38 12.34 -6.50
C SER A 55 1.57 12.17 -7.80
N GLY A 56 0.40 11.53 -7.72
CA GLY A 56 -0.54 11.35 -8.82
C GLY A 56 -0.34 10.08 -9.63
N SER A 57 -1.16 9.91 -10.66
CA SER A 57 -1.17 8.75 -11.55
C SER A 57 0.21 8.40 -12.13
N GLY A 58 0.49 7.11 -12.24
CA GLY A 58 1.72 6.57 -12.83
C GLY A 58 2.96 6.69 -11.93
N THR A 59 2.80 7.12 -10.69
CA THR A 59 3.92 7.31 -9.76
C THR A 59 3.97 6.21 -8.70
N ARG A 60 5.13 6.10 -8.03
CA ARG A 60 5.35 5.15 -6.94
C ARG A 60 6.02 5.87 -5.77
N VAL A 61 5.55 5.55 -4.57
CA VAL A 61 6.25 5.91 -3.32
C VAL A 61 6.53 4.66 -2.50
N VAL A 62 7.50 4.78 -1.61
CA VAL A 62 8.03 3.68 -0.81
C VAL A 62 8.05 4.10 0.66
N SER A 63 7.66 3.20 1.57
CA SER A 63 7.75 3.45 3.00
C SER A 63 9.21 3.52 3.45
N GLY A 64 9.50 4.24 4.54
CA GLY A 64 10.75 4.04 5.26
C GLY A 64 10.86 2.63 5.85
N ASP A 65 12.07 2.23 6.22
CA ASP A 65 12.37 0.90 6.76
C ASP A 65 11.69 0.61 8.10
N GLY A 66 11.77 -0.64 8.55
CA GLY A 66 11.27 -1.05 9.86
C GLY A 66 11.20 -2.56 10.03
N SER A 67 10.55 -3.02 11.10
CA SER A 67 10.30 -4.45 11.29
C SER A 67 9.39 -5.00 10.18
N ARG A 68 9.53 -6.30 9.89
CA ARG A 68 8.76 -7.04 8.88
C ARG A 68 7.28 -6.63 8.82
N ILE A 69 6.78 -6.42 7.62
CA ILE A 69 5.35 -6.24 7.35
C ILE A 69 4.65 -7.59 7.45
N ILE A 70 3.53 -7.63 8.17
CA ILE A 70 2.80 -8.87 8.48
C ILE A 70 1.48 -8.99 7.72
N LYS A 71 0.90 -7.85 7.32
CA LYS A 71 -0.23 -7.78 6.41
C LYS A 71 -0.33 -6.39 5.79
N PHE A 72 -0.84 -6.31 4.57
CA PHE A 72 -1.05 -5.04 3.85
C PHE A 72 -2.24 -5.13 2.90
N GLN A 73 -2.73 -3.97 2.46
CA GLN A 73 -3.72 -3.84 1.39
C GLN A 73 -3.44 -2.59 0.56
N ALA A 74 -3.75 -2.64 -0.73
CA ALA A 74 -3.86 -1.46 -1.60
C ALA A 74 -5.29 -0.92 -1.54
N CYS A 75 -5.42 0.40 -1.50
CA CYS A 75 -6.70 1.09 -1.56
C CYS A 75 -6.57 2.30 -2.48
N ASP A 76 -7.61 2.49 -3.27
CA ASP A 76 -7.86 3.75 -3.96
C ASP A 76 -8.85 4.58 -3.16
N GLU A 77 -8.53 5.86 -2.97
CA GLU A 77 -9.41 6.76 -2.23
C GLU A 77 -10.56 7.18 -3.15
N ASN A 78 -11.79 7.20 -2.64
CA ASN A 78 -12.92 7.70 -3.42
C ASN A 78 -13.60 8.81 -2.63
N ASN A 79 -13.45 10.04 -3.07
CA ASN A 79 -14.02 11.19 -2.38
C ASN A 79 -15.57 11.14 -2.51
N ALA A 80 -16.24 10.69 -1.45
CA ALA A 80 -17.69 10.42 -1.32
C ALA A 80 -18.18 8.98 -1.56
N ALA A 81 -17.29 7.99 -1.70
CA ALA A 81 -17.64 6.58 -1.66
C ALA A 81 -16.70 5.79 -0.72
N PRO A 82 -17.03 4.54 -0.35
CA PRO A 82 -16.05 3.68 0.31
C PRO A 82 -14.80 3.50 -0.57
N ASP A 83 -13.62 3.58 0.04
CA ASP A 83 -12.35 3.30 -0.64
C ASP A 83 -12.39 1.92 -1.33
N ASP A 84 -11.90 1.84 -2.56
CA ASP A 84 -11.82 0.56 -3.28
C ASP A 84 -10.53 -0.17 -2.88
N CYS A 85 -10.66 -1.03 -1.87
CA CYS A 85 -9.54 -1.76 -1.28
C CYS A 85 -9.47 -3.22 -1.75
N SER A 86 -8.26 -3.66 -2.05
CA SER A 86 -7.88 -5.03 -2.45
C SER A 86 -8.14 -6.16 -1.44
N GLY A 87 -8.52 -5.83 -0.20
CA GLY A 87 -8.49 -6.74 0.94
C GLY A 87 -7.08 -6.98 1.49
N TRP A 88 -7.00 -7.53 2.70
CA TRP A 88 -5.73 -7.76 3.41
C TRP A 88 -4.99 -9.00 2.90
N VAL A 89 -3.71 -8.85 2.54
CA VAL A 89 -2.79 -9.93 2.17
C VAL A 89 -1.62 -10.01 3.15
N ALA A 90 -1.09 -11.22 3.36
CA ALA A 90 0.07 -11.48 4.23
C ALA A 90 1.31 -11.92 3.40
N PRO A 91 2.44 -11.17 3.45
CA PRO A 91 3.67 -11.44 2.69
C PRO A 91 4.55 -12.60 3.20
#